data_AF-A0A6G6K3S6-F1
#
_entry.id   AF-A0A6G6K3S6-F1
#
_cell.length_a   1.000
_cell.length_b   1.000
_cell.length_c   1.000
_cell.angle_alpha   90.00
_cell.angle_beta   90.00
_cell.angle_gamma   90.00
#
_symmetry.space_group_name_H-M   'P 1'
#
loop_
_entity.id
_entity.type
_entity.pdbx_description
1 polymer ?
#
loop_
_entity_poly.entity_id
_entity_poly.type
_entity_poly.pdbx_seq_one_letter_code
_entity_poly.pdbx_strand_id
1 'polypeptide(L)' 'MDSASHLKGKLEHAQWRVRFARSLLDVHQHCVDTTNESWWLEEADLLQRLAAAEEELALQSREKAG' A
#
# COMPACT_ATOMS: atom_id res chain seq x y z
N MET A 1 -5.10 -27.68 -6.62
CA MET A 1 -4.86 -26.51 -5.74
C MET A 1 -6.08 -25.62 -5.85
N ASP A 2 -6.80 -25.44 -4.76
CA ASP A 2 -8.12 -24.82 -4.76
C ASP A 2 -8.06 -23.31 -5.01
N SER A 3 -8.85 -22.84 -5.99
CA SER A 3 -8.94 -21.43 -6.39
C SER A 3 -9.30 -20.48 -5.23
N ALA A 4 -10.04 -20.99 -4.23
CA ALA A 4 -10.41 -20.26 -3.03
C ALA A 4 -9.20 -19.90 -2.15
N SER A 5 -8.23 -20.81 -2.04
CA SER A 5 -7.00 -20.60 -1.25
C SER A 5 -6.10 -19.54 -1.87
N HIS A 6 -6.05 -19.48 -3.20
CA HIS A 6 -5.28 -18.49 -3.95
C HIS A 6 -5.88 -17.07 -3.82
N LEU A 7 -7.21 -16.95 -3.87
CA LEU A 7 -7.91 -15.66 -3.69
C LEU A 7 -7.74 -15.10 -2.28
N LYS A 8 -7.77 -15.96 -1.25
CA LYS A 8 -7.50 -15.55 0.13
C LYS A 8 -6.07 -15.02 0.29
N GLY A 9 -5.08 -15.70 -0.27
CA GLY A 9 -3.68 -15.27 -0.23
C GLY A 9 -3.44 -13.94 -0.93
N LYS A 10 -4.12 -13.69 -2.05
CA LYS A 10 -4.07 -12.40 -2.75
C LYS A 10 -4.60 -11.26 -1.86
N LEU A 11 -5.79 -11.44 -1.27
CA LEU A 11 -6.40 -10.41 -0.43
C LEU A 11 -5.54 -10.09 0.80
N GLU A 12 -5.01 -11.12 1.47
CA GLU A 12 -4.10 -10.95 2.60
C GLU A 12 -2.82 -10.19 2.19
N HIS A 13 -2.27 -10.50 1.01
CA HIS A 13 -1.11 -9.81 0.47
C HIS A 13 -1.43 -8.33 0.15
N ALA A 14 -2.58 -8.03 -0.46
CA ALA A 14 -3.01 -6.67 -0.74
C ALA A 14 -3.18 -5.86 0.55
N GLN A 15 -3.80 -6.46 1.58
CA GLN A 15 -3.92 -5.82 2.90
C GLN A 15 -2.56 -5.55 3.54
N TRP A 16 -1.63 -6.50 3.44
CA TRP A 16 -0.27 -6.31 3.93
C TRP A 16 0.44 -5.15 3.22
N ARG A 17 0.32 -5.06 1.89
CA ARG A 17 0.94 -3.97 1.10
C ARG A 17 0.46 -2.59 1.53
N VAL A 18 -0.86 -2.42 1.75
CA VAL A 18 -1.42 -1.16 2.27
C VAL A 18 -0.84 -0.81 3.63
N ARG A 19 -0.82 -1.77 4.57
CA ARG A 19 -0.26 -1.53 5.92
C ARG A 19 1.21 -1.16 5.87
N PHE A 20 1.98 -1.84 5.02
CA PHE A 20 3.41 -1.58 4.85
C PHE A 20 3.67 -0.18 4.27
N ALA A 21 3.01 0.18 3.16
CA ALA A 21 3.15 1.50 2.55
C ALA A 21 2.75 2.63 3.51
N ARG A 22 1.65 2.44 4.26
CA ARG A 22 1.22 3.41 5.28
C ARG A 22 2.24 3.55 6.41
N SER A 23 2.84 2.45 6.87
CA SER A 23 3.88 2.49 7.91
C SER A 23 5.14 3.21 7.44
N LEU A 24 5.53 3.03 6.17
CA LEU A 24 6.66 3.75 5.58
C LEU A 24 6.38 5.26 5.50
N LEU A 25 5.19 5.65 5.05
CA LEU A 25 4.79 7.05 5.00
C LEU A 25 4.77 7.68 6.39
N ASP A 26 4.25 6.96 7.39
CA ASP A 26 4.20 7.43 8.77
C ASP A 26 5.61 7.67 9.34
N VAL A 27 6.53 6.73 9.15
CA VAL A 27 7.94 6.89 9.57
C VAL A 27 8.62 8.04 8.83
N HIS A 28 8.38 8.16 7.52
CA HIS A 28 8.88 9.28 6.73
C HIS A 28 8.39 10.59 7.36
N GLN A 29 7.08 10.80 7.49
CA GLN A 29 6.48 12.01 8.05
C GLN A 29 6.86 12.32 9.51
N HIS A 30 7.32 11.35 10.28
CA HIS A 30 7.86 11.59 11.63
C HIS A 30 9.32 12.06 11.63
N CYS A 31 10.09 11.75 10.59
CA CYS A 31 11.52 12.02 10.47
C CYS A 31 11.81 13.14 9.45
N VAL A 32 10.92 14.13 9.34
CA VAL A 32 10.95 15.17 8.30
C VAL A 32 12.28 15.92 8.24
N ASP A 33 12.86 15.96 7.04
CA ASP A 33 13.96 16.85 6.68
C ASP A 33 13.53 17.80 5.57
N THR A 34 12.99 18.96 5.95
CA THR A 34 12.52 19.98 5.01
C THR A 34 13.63 20.71 4.27
N THR A 35 14.89 20.49 4.64
CA THR A 35 16.05 21.12 3.98
C THR A 35 16.50 20.35 2.74
N ASN A 36 16.07 19.10 2.62
CA ASN A 36 16.37 18.23 1.51
C ASN A 36 15.21 18.23 0.51
N GLU A 37 15.43 18.72 -0.72
CA GLU A 37 14.41 18.69 -1.77
C GLU A 37 14.01 17.25 -2.18
N SER A 38 14.94 16.29 -2.07
CA SER A 38 14.62 14.88 -2.36
C SER A 38 13.57 14.31 -1.40
N TRP A 39 13.45 14.89 -0.21
CA TRP A 39 12.47 14.49 0.79
C TRP A 39 11.04 14.55 0.24
N TRP A 40 10.69 15.66 -0.42
CA TRP A 40 9.35 15.84 -0.98
C TRP A 40 9.06 14.90 -2.16
N LEU A 41 10.10 14.57 -2.94
CA LEU A 41 9.99 13.58 -4.02
C LEU A 41 9.77 12.17 -3.45
N GLU A 42 10.47 11.82 -2.38
CA GLU A 42 10.30 10.57 -1.65
C GLU A 42 8.89 10.48 -1.03
N GLU A 43 8.39 11.56 -0.42
CA GLU A 43 7.02 11.60 0.12
C GLU A 43 5.98 11.38 -0.98
N ALA A 44 6.14 12.03 -2.13
CA ALA A 44 5.25 11.87 -3.28
C ALA A 44 5.24 10.43 -3.82
N ASP A 45 6.41 9.77 -3.90
CA ASP A 45 6.51 8.36 -4.30
C ASP A 45 5.83 7.43 -3.28
N LEU A 46 6.03 7.66 -1.98
CA LEU A 46 5.36 6.89 -0.93
C LEU A 46 3.82 7.04 -0.99
N LEU A 47 3.32 8.25 -1.21
CA LEU A 47 1.89 8.53 -1.39
C LEU A 47 1.34 7.82 -2.63
N GLN A 48 2.06 7.85 -3.76
CA GLN A 48 1.64 7.15 -4.98
C GLN A 48 1.58 5.63 -4.78
N ARG A 49 2.58 5.06 -4.09
CA ARG A 49 2.61 3.62 -3.75
C ARG A 49 1.47 3.21 -2.84
N LEU A 50 1.13 4.06 -1.85
CA LEU A 50 -0.01 3.82 -0.96
C LEU A 50 -1.32 3.82 -1.75
N ALA A 51 -1.55 4.83 -2.59
CA ALA A 51 -2.75 4.93 -3.42
C ALA A 51 -2.92 3.69 -4.33
N ALA A 52 -1.84 3.27 -5.00
CA ALA A 52 -1.86 2.07 -5.84
C ALA A 52 -2.18 0.78 -5.04
N ALA A 53 -1.64 0.66 -3.82
CA ALA A 53 -1.93 -0.48 -2.96
C ALA A 53 -3.39 -0.48 -2.45
N GLU A 54 -3.94 0.70 -2.14
CA GLU A 54 -5.33 0.85 -1.71
C GLU A 54 -6.30 0.53 -2.87
N GLU A 55 -5.98 0.93 -4.11
CA GLU A 55 -6.74 0.56 -5.30
C GLU A 55 -6.72 -0.94 -5.56
N GLU A 56 -5.55 -1.59 -5.49
CA GLU A 56 -5.43 -3.05 -5.65
C GLU A 56 -6.26 -3.80 -4.59
N LEU A 57 -6.21 -3.35 -3.33
CA LEU A 57 -7.02 -3.94 -2.27
C LEU A 57 -8.52 -3.77 -2.53
N ALA A 58 -8.95 -2.61 -3.03
CA ALA A 58 -10.35 -2.36 -3.38
C ALA A 58 -10.83 -3.29 -4.51
N LEU A 59 -10.01 -3.49 -5.55
CA LEU A 59 -10.29 -4.42 -6.64
C LEU A 59 -10.46 -5.85 -6.14
N GLN A 60 -9.50 -6.35 -5.37
CA GLN A 60 -9.55 -7.72 -4.84
C GLN A 60 -10.69 -7.95 -3.84
N SER A 61 -11.05 -6.92 -3.08
CA SER A 61 -12.18 -6.99 -2.15
C SER A 61 -13.52 -7.08 -2.90
N ARG A 62 -13.65 -6.41 -4.05
CA ARG A 62 -14.82 -6.47 -4.92
C ARG A 62 -14.94 -7.82 -5.62
N GLU A 63 -13.83 -8.38 -6.10
CA GLU A 63 -13.77 -9.72 -6.73
C GLU A 63 -14.18 -10.86 -5.78
N LYS A 64 -14.03 -10.66 -4.46
CA LYS A 64 -14.49 -11.63 -3.46
C LYS A 64 -15.99 -11.52 -3.14
N ALA A 65 -16.60 -10.36 -3.40
CA ALA A 65 -17.99 -10.07 -3.03
C ALA A 65 -19.02 -10.42 -4.11
N GLY A 66 -18.57 -10.62 -5.36
CA GLY A 66 -19.40 -11.09 -6.48
C GLY A 66 -19.20 -12.57 -6.75
#